data_AF-A0A938M872-F1
#
_entry.id   AF-A0A938M872-F1
#
_cell.length_a   1.000
_cell.length_b   1.000
_cell.length_c   1.000
_cell.angle_alpha   90.00
_cell.angle_beta   90.00
_cell.angle_gamma   90.00
#
_symmetry.space_group_name_H-M   'P 1'
#
loop_
_entity.id
_entity.type
_entity.pdbx_description
1 polymer ?
#
loop_
_entity_poly.entity_id
_entity_poly.type
_entity_poly.pdbx_seq_one_letter_code
_entity_poly.pdbx_strand_id
1 'polypeptide(L)'
;MYRISPPVSYVFDDALADERSKRRVEQMLGALGSGLDSASRVAEADIPELIRRHGWEAARARQGTLGGHTDPSLVFRTLRMDGAPDAKAVLAACPKGTPASLVADLLGRGGMNIHREPAKSGRVCRERYQFDTLRGCPHGCQYCQGGKVAVVFTNLEEFAERQVAPTARENPWQKVFMFNSQLSDCLCFEPEYGLSRLLVDYYASTDDQHHLIHTKSANVDFLLDLDHRGHTIVLWSLTSETVSRVIEPRTATTEERIEAARRCQQAGYTVRFKLKPIVPVRNWR
;
A
#
# COMPACT_ATOMS: atom_id res chain seq x y z
N MET A 1 6.66 -10.82 6.00
CA MET A 1 6.66 -10.04 4.75
C MET A 1 6.94 -10.98 3.59
N TYR A 2 6.50 -10.65 2.37
CA TYR A 2 6.87 -11.40 1.17
C TYR A 2 8.40 -11.43 0.98
N ARG A 3 8.93 -12.56 0.50
CA ARG A 3 10.33 -12.63 0.04
C ARG A 3 10.45 -11.92 -1.31
N ILE A 4 11.00 -10.71 -1.27
CA ILE A 4 11.26 -9.88 -2.44
C ILE A 4 12.75 -9.54 -2.52
N SER A 5 13.23 -9.18 -3.70
CA SER A 5 14.60 -8.77 -3.95
C SER A 5 14.60 -7.39 -4.61
N PRO A 6 14.43 -6.32 -3.82
CA PRO A 6 14.44 -4.96 -4.36
C PRO A 6 15.77 -4.68 -5.08
N PRO A 7 15.75 -4.10 -6.29
CA PRO A 7 16.97 -3.72 -6.99
C PRO A 7 17.82 -2.72 -6.18
N VAL A 8 17.14 -1.82 -5.45
CA VAL A 8 17.73 -0.83 -4.55
C VAL A 8 16.77 -0.52 -3.41
N SER A 9 17.34 -0.16 -2.26
CA SER A 9 16.65 0.35 -1.09
C SER A 9 17.21 1.72 -0.72
N TYR A 10 16.33 2.72 -0.64
CA TYR A 10 16.66 4.08 -0.24
C TYR A 10 15.96 4.45 1.06
N VAL A 11 16.64 5.19 1.92
CA VAL A 11 16.09 5.68 3.18
C VAL A 11 16.33 7.17 3.29
N PHE A 12 15.24 7.93 3.40
CA PHE A 12 15.34 9.36 3.70
C PHE A 12 15.71 9.59 5.16
N ASP A 13 16.46 10.65 5.44
CA ASP A 13 16.95 10.93 6.80
C ASP A 13 15.82 11.09 7.82
N ASP A 14 14.70 11.68 7.42
CA ASP A 14 13.53 11.86 8.28
C ASP A 14 12.83 10.54 8.62
N ALA A 15 12.95 9.51 7.78
CA ALA A 15 12.39 8.17 8.04
C ALA A 15 13.05 7.47 9.23
N LEU A 16 14.20 7.99 9.67
CA LEU A 16 15.01 7.47 10.77
C LEU A 16 15.09 8.44 11.95
N ALA A 17 14.37 9.57 11.90
CA ALA A 17 14.40 10.60 12.95
C ALA A 17 13.68 10.16 14.23
N ASP A 18 12.61 9.37 14.10
CA ASP A 18 11.87 8.77 15.20
C ASP A 18 12.26 7.29 15.39
N GLU A 19 12.42 6.86 16.65
CA GLU A 19 12.95 5.53 16.97
C GLU A 19 12.00 4.40 16.53
N ARG A 20 10.67 4.62 16.58
CA ARG A 20 9.70 3.63 16.08
C ARG A 20 9.81 3.49 14.56
N SER A 21 9.97 4.60 13.86
CA SER A 21 10.17 4.64 12.41
C SER A 21 11.48 3.96 12.00
N LYS A 22 12.58 4.24 12.70
CA LYS A 22 13.87 3.58 12.49
C LYS A 22 13.78 2.08 12.68
N ARG A 23 13.22 1.62 13.80
CA ARG A 23 13.04 0.20 14.09
C ARG A 23 12.22 -0.51 13.01
N ARG A 24 11.19 0.14 12.47
CA ARG A 24 10.38 -0.39 11.36
C ARG A 24 11.20 -0.57 10.08
N VAL A 25 12.04 0.41 9.73
CA VAL A 25 12.96 0.28 8.58
C VAL A 25 13.92 -0.89 8.79
N GLU A 26 14.53 -1.00 9.98
CA GLU A 26 15.44 -2.10 10.33
C GLU A 26 14.74 -3.46 10.25
N GLN A 27 13.51 -3.58 10.75
CA GLN A 27 12.72 -4.81 10.68
C GLN A 27 12.40 -5.21 9.24
N MET A 28 11.95 -4.27 8.42
CA MET A 28 11.63 -4.53 7.01
C MET A 28 12.89 -4.91 6.21
N LEU A 29 14.01 -4.22 6.40
CA LEU A 29 15.29 -4.59 5.76
C LEU A 29 15.80 -5.95 6.26
N GLY A 30 15.68 -6.21 7.56
CA GLY A 30 16.07 -7.47 8.19
C GLY A 30 15.31 -8.67 7.62
N ALA A 31 14.00 -8.54 7.38
CA ALA A 31 13.20 -9.58 6.74
C ALA A 31 13.60 -9.87 5.28
N LEU A 32 14.32 -8.94 4.64
CA LEU A 32 14.92 -9.11 3.32
C LEU A 32 16.33 -9.69 3.37
N GLY A 33 16.85 -10.02 4.56
CA GLY A 33 18.24 -10.45 4.76
C GLY A 33 19.24 -9.32 4.59
N SER A 34 18.81 -8.07 4.81
CA SER A 34 19.61 -6.86 4.62
C SER A 34 19.61 -6.00 5.89
N GLY A 35 20.41 -4.95 5.93
CA GLY A 35 20.50 -4.03 7.08
C GLY A 35 20.51 -2.57 6.63
N LEU A 36 20.46 -1.63 7.57
CA LEU A 36 20.54 -0.20 7.25
C LEU A 36 21.79 0.15 6.43
N ASP A 37 22.92 -0.50 6.69
CA ASP A 37 24.18 -0.29 5.97
C ASP A 37 24.11 -0.66 4.47
N SER A 38 23.14 -1.49 4.08
CA SER A 38 22.89 -1.85 2.68
C SER A 38 21.95 -0.88 1.96
N ALA A 39 21.23 -0.04 2.71
CA ALA A 39 20.32 0.94 2.15
C ALA A 39 21.02 2.30 1.96
N SER A 40 20.80 2.92 0.81
CA SER A 40 21.41 4.22 0.50
C SER A 40 20.62 5.35 1.17
N ARG A 41 21.33 6.25 1.86
CA ARG A 41 20.76 7.48 2.44
C ARG A 41 20.54 8.53 1.37
N VAL A 42 19.41 9.21 1.40
CA VAL A 42 19.02 10.23 0.42
C VAL A 42 18.31 11.41 1.06
N ALA A 43 18.46 12.58 0.45
CA ALA A 43 17.73 13.79 0.75
C ALA A 43 16.73 14.14 -0.37
N GLU A 44 15.84 15.10 -0.11
CA GLU A 44 14.87 15.56 -1.12
C GLU A 44 15.52 16.14 -2.37
N ALA A 45 16.70 16.76 -2.22
CA ALA A 45 17.47 17.30 -3.34
C ALA A 45 17.93 16.20 -4.31
N ASP A 46 18.01 14.94 -3.87
CA ASP A 46 18.46 13.81 -4.69
C ASP A 46 17.33 13.24 -5.56
N ILE A 47 16.07 13.57 -5.30
CA ILE A 47 14.90 12.98 -5.99
C ILE A 47 15.02 13.01 -7.52
N PRO A 48 15.39 14.14 -8.18
CA PRO A 48 15.53 14.17 -9.63
C PRO A 48 16.61 13.21 -10.15
N GLU A 49 17.72 13.06 -9.43
CA GLU A 49 18.82 12.17 -9.82
C GLU A 49 18.46 10.71 -9.55
N LEU A 50 17.78 10.40 -8.44
CA LEU A 50 17.25 9.05 -8.17
C LEU A 50 16.34 8.58 -9.30
N ILE A 51 15.44 9.46 -9.75
CA ILE A 51 14.52 9.13 -10.84
C ILE A 51 15.28 8.87 -12.13
N ARG A 52 16.24 9.74 -12.48
CA ARG A 52 17.08 9.60 -13.69
C ARG A 52 17.91 8.33 -13.68
N ARG A 53 18.59 8.04 -12.56
CA ARG A 53 19.49 6.91 -12.40
C ARG A 53 18.80 5.56 -12.60
N HIS A 54 17.55 5.44 -12.15
CA HIS A 54 16.81 4.17 -12.14
C HIS A 54 15.71 4.08 -13.21
N GLY A 55 15.57 5.08 -14.08
CA GLY A 55 14.52 5.09 -15.10
C GLY A 55 13.11 5.09 -14.49
N TRP A 56 12.92 5.82 -13.37
CA TRP A 56 11.65 5.88 -12.65
C TRP A 56 10.62 6.82 -13.29
N GLU A 57 10.94 7.47 -14.42
CA GLU A 57 9.94 8.13 -15.26
C GLU A 57 8.87 7.14 -15.77
N ALA A 58 9.21 5.85 -15.87
CA ALA A 58 8.27 4.78 -16.18
C ALA A 58 7.70 4.08 -14.93
N ALA A 59 7.90 4.60 -13.71
CA ALA A 59 7.54 3.90 -12.47
C ALA A 59 6.03 3.71 -12.27
N ARG A 60 5.22 4.51 -12.97
CA ARG A 60 3.75 4.42 -12.98
C ARG A 60 3.20 3.99 -14.34
N ALA A 61 4.04 3.38 -15.20
CA ALA A 61 3.56 2.70 -16.40
C ALA A 61 2.81 1.42 -16.01
N ARG A 62 1.89 0.95 -16.87
CA ARG A 62 1.21 -0.33 -16.63
C ARG A 62 2.22 -1.46 -16.70
N GLN A 63 2.22 -2.37 -15.73
CA GLN A 63 3.26 -3.41 -15.65
C GLN A 63 3.30 -4.32 -16.89
N GLY A 64 2.17 -4.56 -17.56
CA GLY A 64 2.12 -5.33 -18.80
C GLY A 64 2.84 -4.67 -19.98
N THR A 65 3.21 -3.39 -19.88
CA THR A 65 4.02 -2.69 -20.90
C THR A 65 5.51 -2.65 -20.55
N LEU A 66 5.91 -3.17 -19.38
CA LEU A 66 7.28 -3.09 -18.86
C LEU A 66 8.11 -4.37 -19.14
N GLY A 67 7.57 -5.32 -19.91
CA GLY A 67 8.20 -6.61 -20.17
C GLY A 67 7.94 -7.60 -19.03
N GLY A 68 9.00 -8.22 -18.49
CA GLY A 68 8.90 -9.14 -17.36
C GLY A 68 8.63 -8.44 -16.03
N HIS A 69 8.14 -9.19 -15.04
CA HIS A 69 7.97 -8.67 -13.67
C HIS A 69 9.33 -8.56 -12.96
N THR A 70 9.49 -7.49 -12.19
CA THR A 70 10.61 -7.28 -11.26
C THR A 70 10.07 -6.77 -9.95
N ASP A 71 10.68 -7.14 -8.82
CA ASP A 71 10.32 -6.56 -7.52
C ASP A 71 10.61 -5.04 -7.50
N PRO A 72 9.80 -4.24 -6.79
CA PRO A 72 9.97 -2.80 -6.74
C PRO A 72 11.24 -2.41 -5.98
N SER A 73 11.83 -1.28 -6.37
CA SER A 73 12.74 -0.57 -5.49
C SER A 73 11.99 -0.11 -4.23
N LEU A 74 12.63 -0.16 -3.07
CA LEU A 74 12.05 0.32 -1.82
C LEU A 74 12.56 1.72 -1.49
N VAL A 75 11.65 2.60 -1.11
CA VAL A 75 11.98 3.94 -0.61
C VAL A 75 11.28 4.16 0.71
N PHE A 76 12.04 4.23 1.79
CA PHE A 76 11.55 4.52 3.13
C PHE A 76 11.52 6.03 3.36
N ARG A 77 10.37 6.54 3.77
CA ARG A 77 10.09 7.98 3.85
C ARG A 77 9.18 8.29 5.03
N THR A 78 9.26 9.49 5.60
CA THR A 78 8.24 9.97 6.55
C THR A 78 7.07 10.60 5.82
N LEU A 79 5.85 10.26 6.24
CA LEU A 79 4.63 10.91 5.76
C LEU A 79 4.56 12.31 6.36
N ARG A 80 4.38 13.33 5.51
CA ARG A 80 4.20 14.71 5.98
C ARG A 80 2.79 14.90 6.48
N MET A 81 2.66 15.25 7.75
CA MET A 81 1.36 15.55 8.38
C MET A 81 0.89 16.97 8.06
N ASP A 82 1.82 17.91 7.89
CA ASP A 82 1.53 19.34 7.78
C ASP A 82 1.80 19.87 6.37
N GLY A 83 0.73 19.96 5.58
CA GLY A 83 0.75 20.55 4.24
C GLY A 83 1.29 19.64 3.13
N ALA A 84 0.80 19.88 1.91
CA ALA A 84 1.31 19.18 0.74
C ALA A 84 2.66 19.77 0.31
N PRO A 85 3.69 18.95 0.04
CA PRO A 85 4.96 19.46 -0.48
C PRO A 85 4.74 20.12 -1.84
N ASP A 86 5.48 21.21 -2.14
CA ASP A 86 5.49 21.78 -3.49
C ASP A 86 6.28 20.88 -4.44
N ALA A 87 5.57 19.92 -5.03
CA ALA A 87 6.14 19.00 -5.99
C ALA A 87 6.49 19.66 -7.34
N LYS A 88 6.04 20.89 -7.63
CA LYS A 88 6.20 21.50 -8.97
C LYS A 88 7.68 21.77 -9.28
N ALA A 89 8.40 22.37 -8.34
CA ALA A 89 9.81 22.70 -8.50
C ALA A 89 10.65 21.42 -8.70
N VAL A 90 10.42 20.40 -7.87
CA VAL A 90 11.13 19.11 -7.98
C VAL A 90 10.77 18.39 -9.28
N LEU A 91 9.48 18.35 -9.65
CA LEU A 91 9.02 17.73 -10.90
C LEU A 91 9.63 18.40 -12.13
N ALA A 92 9.80 19.72 -12.13
CA ALA A 92 10.42 20.45 -13.24
C ALA A 92 11.91 20.08 -13.43
N ALA A 93 12.60 19.67 -12.37
CA ALA A 93 13.98 19.19 -12.42
C ALA A 93 14.10 17.69 -12.80
N CYS A 94 12.99 16.94 -12.76
CA CYS A 94 12.97 15.51 -13.08
C CYS A 94 12.99 15.26 -14.60
N PRO A 95 13.40 14.05 -15.04
CA PRO A 95 13.28 13.66 -16.44
C PRO A 95 11.87 13.84 -17.01
N LYS A 96 11.77 14.20 -18.29
CA LYS A 96 10.48 14.38 -18.98
C LYS A 96 9.66 13.09 -18.92
N GLY A 97 8.38 13.19 -18.58
CA GLY A 97 7.48 12.05 -18.43
C GLY A 97 7.38 11.49 -17.00
N THR A 98 8.19 12.02 -16.07
CA THR A 98 8.11 11.65 -14.64
C THR A 98 6.68 11.79 -14.10
N PRO A 99 6.12 10.76 -13.46
CA PRO A 99 4.80 10.84 -12.86
C PRO A 99 4.80 11.82 -11.69
N ALA A 100 3.96 12.85 -11.76
CA ALA A 100 3.80 13.81 -10.65
C ALA A 100 3.41 13.12 -9.33
N SER A 101 2.67 12.00 -9.41
CA SER A 101 2.33 11.19 -8.24
C SER A 101 3.56 10.57 -7.58
N LEU A 102 4.54 10.09 -8.34
CA LEU A 102 5.78 9.54 -7.77
C LEU A 102 6.56 10.63 -7.02
N VAL A 103 6.74 11.80 -7.62
CA VAL A 103 7.45 12.91 -6.98
C VAL A 103 6.76 13.32 -5.68
N ALA A 104 5.42 13.40 -5.70
CA ALA A 104 4.65 13.69 -4.50
C ALA A 104 4.83 12.60 -3.42
N ASP A 105 4.81 11.32 -3.79
CA ASP A 105 5.03 10.19 -2.87
C ASP A 105 6.42 10.31 -2.21
N LEU A 106 7.48 10.53 -3.01
CA LEU A 106 8.86 10.69 -2.54
C LEU A 106 9.05 11.92 -1.63
N LEU A 107 8.28 12.98 -1.86
CA LEU A 107 8.27 14.16 -0.99
C LEU A 107 7.48 13.98 0.30
N GLY A 108 6.89 12.80 0.55
CA GLY A 108 6.15 12.53 1.78
C GLY A 108 4.64 12.72 1.67
N ARG A 109 4.08 12.88 0.46
CA ARG A 109 2.62 13.06 0.28
C ARG A 109 1.91 11.70 0.28
N GLY A 110 1.37 11.34 1.44
CA GLY A 110 0.51 10.18 1.64
C GLY A 110 -0.66 10.51 2.57
N GLY A 111 -1.16 9.48 3.26
CA GLY A 111 -2.11 9.63 4.36
C GLY A 111 -3.54 9.77 3.89
N MET A 112 -4.29 10.67 4.53
CA MET A 112 -5.71 10.86 4.29
C MET A 112 -5.98 11.36 2.87
N ASN A 113 -6.85 10.63 2.17
CA ASN A 113 -7.41 10.98 0.89
C ASN A 113 -8.94 10.97 0.99
N ILE A 114 -9.59 11.94 0.35
CA ILE A 114 -11.04 11.99 0.22
C ILE A 114 -11.40 11.48 -1.18
N HIS A 115 -12.03 10.32 -1.26
CA HIS A 115 -12.64 9.87 -2.50
C HIS A 115 -13.93 10.65 -2.69
N ARG A 116 -13.94 11.57 -3.66
CA ARG A 116 -15.15 12.31 -4.05
C ARG A 116 -15.75 11.68 -5.28
N GLU A 117 -16.97 11.19 -5.17
CA GLU A 117 -17.71 10.69 -6.33
C GLU A 117 -18.57 11.82 -6.89
N PRO A 118 -18.46 12.17 -8.19
CA PRO A 118 -19.35 13.17 -8.78
C PRO A 118 -20.80 12.72 -8.65
N ALA A 119 -21.68 13.64 -8.24
CA ALA A 119 -23.12 13.35 -8.10
C ALA A 119 -23.77 12.81 -9.39
N LYS A 120 -23.18 13.13 -10.55
CA LYS A 120 -23.64 12.69 -11.88
C LYS A 120 -23.00 11.39 -12.38
N SER A 121 -22.19 10.71 -11.56
CA SER A 121 -21.44 9.52 -11.99
C SER A 121 -22.30 8.28 -12.25
N GLY A 122 -23.55 8.25 -11.76
CA GLY A 122 -24.39 7.07 -11.77
C GLY A 122 -23.89 5.95 -10.86
N ARG A 123 -22.85 6.19 -10.05
CA ARG A 123 -22.30 5.23 -9.10
C ARG A 123 -22.97 5.37 -7.73
N VAL A 124 -23.18 4.25 -7.06
CA VAL A 124 -23.79 4.19 -5.71
C VAL A 124 -22.79 4.58 -4.60
N CYS A 125 -21.49 4.55 -4.88
CA CYS A 125 -20.46 4.88 -3.88
C CYS A 125 -20.55 6.35 -3.46
N ARG A 126 -20.68 6.58 -2.15
CA ARG A 126 -20.62 7.92 -1.54
C ARG A 126 -19.18 8.42 -1.42
N GLU A 127 -19.05 9.73 -1.17
CA GLU A 127 -17.80 10.29 -0.72
C GLU A 127 -17.32 9.55 0.54
N ARG A 128 -16.02 9.33 0.66
CA ARG A 128 -15.44 8.63 1.83
C ARG A 128 -14.02 9.09 2.10
N TYR A 129 -13.65 9.04 3.36
CA TYR A 129 -12.26 9.10 3.80
C TYR A 129 -11.60 7.74 3.61
N GLN A 130 -10.37 7.76 3.13
CA GLN A 130 -9.50 6.60 3.03
C GLN A 130 -8.08 7.05 3.31
N PHE A 131 -7.18 6.11 3.57
CA PHE A 131 -5.81 6.44 3.90
C PHE A 131 -4.83 5.57 3.13
N ASP A 132 -3.69 6.14 2.75
CA ASP A 132 -2.66 5.42 2.00
C ASP A 132 -1.28 5.74 2.59
N THR A 133 -0.69 4.77 3.28
CA THR A 133 0.66 4.83 3.87
C THR A 133 1.71 4.08 3.03
N LEU A 134 1.27 3.44 1.94
CA LEU A 134 2.11 2.69 0.99
C LEU A 134 1.73 3.06 -0.45
N ARG A 135 2.74 3.25 -1.31
CA ARG A 135 2.54 3.56 -2.73
C ARG A 135 3.45 2.69 -3.60
N GLY A 136 2.88 1.66 -4.19
CA GLY A 136 3.57 0.56 -4.87
C GLY A 136 3.45 -0.75 -4.10
N CYS A 137 3.67 -1.87 -4.78
CA CYS A 137 3.70 -3.18 -4.14
C CYS A 137 4.47 -4.21 -4.99
N PRO A 138 4.87 -5.36 -4.44
CA PRO A 138 5.59 -6.40 -5.18
C PRO A 138 4.73 -7.16 -6.20
N HIS A 139 3.41 -6.99 -6.17
CA HIS A 139 2.50 -7.66 -7.08
C HIS A 139 2.68 -7.20 -8.53
N GLY A 140 2.81 -8.16 -9.44
CA GLY A 140 3.08 -7.94 -10.86
C GLY A 140 1.85 -7.78 -11.76
N CYS A 141 0.70 -7.37 -11.21
CA CYS A 141 -0.55 -7.25 -11.98
C CYS A 141 -0.34 -6.41 -13.24
N GLN A 142 -0.51 -7.00 -14.42
CA GLN A 142 -0.16 -6.38 -15.70
C GLN A 142 -0.97 -5.10 -16.00
N TYR A 143 -2.18 -5.01 -15.46
CA TYR A 143 -3.04 -3.82 -15.58
C TYR A 143 -2.73 -2.71 -14.56
N CYS A 144 -1.86 -2.96 -13.58
CA CYS A 144 -1.54 -2.05 -12.48
C CYS A 144 -0.33 -1.16 -12.81
N GLN A 145 -0.23 -0.01 -12.13
CA GLN A 145 0.85 0.98 -12.28
C GLN A 145 1.78 1.06 -11.05
N GLY A 146 1.72 0.10 -10.13
CA GLY A 146 2.43 0.17 -8.84
C GLY A 146 3.78 -0.56 -8.78
N GLY A 147 4.29 -1.09 -9.90
CA GLY A 147 5.29 -2.17 -9.87
C GLY A 147 6.76 -1.79 -9.69
N LYS A 148 7.22 -0.62 -10.13
CA LYS A 148 8.67 -0.31 -10.13
C LYS A 148 9.22 0.23 -8.82
N VAL A 149 8.41 0.99 -8.08
CA VAL A 149 8.85 1.72 -6.88
C VAL A 149 7.75 1.64 -5.83
N ALA A 150 8.11 1.12 -4.66
CA ALA A 150 7.29 1.13 -3.47
C ALA A 150 7.83 2.17 -2.48
N VAL A 151 7.07 3.25 -2.30
CA VAL A 151 7.32 4.25 -1.25
C VAL A 151 6.59 3.79 0.00
N VAL A 152 7.35 3.61 1.08
CA VAL A 152 6.91 3.07 2.37
C VAL A 152 6.98 4.18 3.41
N PHE A 153 5.81 4.62 3.89
CA PHE A 153 5.78 5.65 4.94
C PHE A 153 6.00 5.04 6.32
N THR A 154 6.95 5.57 7.08
CA THR A 154 7.47 4.92 8.31
C THR A 154 6.86 5.42 9.61
N ASN A 155 6.32 6.64 9.69
CA ASN A 155 5.76 7.23 10.92
C ASN A 155 4.28 6.82 11.16
N LEU A 156 4.03 5.51 11.26
CA LEU A 156 2.67 4.96 11.34
C LEU A 156 1.90 5.36 12.58
N GLU A 157 2.58 5.44 13.73
CA GLU A 157 1.96 5.81 14.99
C GLU A 157 1.51 7.27 14.99
N GLU A 158 2.37 8.18 14.49
CA GLU A 158 1.99 9.57 14.30
C GLU A 158 0.84 9.70 13.30
N PHE A 159 0.89 8.96 12.18
CA PHE A 159 -0.19 8.91 11.20
C PHE A 159 -1.52 8.46 11.83
N ALA A 160 -1.51 7.41 12.65
CA ALA A 160 -2.70 6.91 13.32
C ALA A 160 -3.27 7.93 14.32
N GLU A 161 -2.40 8.58 15.10
CA GLU A 161 -2.77 9.58 16.10
C GLU A 161 -3.29 10.88 15.48
N ARG A 162 -2.63 11.38 14.43
CA ARG A 162 -2.90 12.71 13.87
C ARG A 162 -3.89 12.71 12.70
N GLN A 163 -4.05 11.59 11.99
CA GLN A 163 -4.98 11.51 10.86
C GLN A 163 -6.09 10.50 11.09
N VAL A 164 -5.79 9.24 11.43
CA VAL A 164 -6.82 8.19 11.52
C VAL A 164 -7.81 8.50 12.64
N ALA A 165 -7.32 8.69 13.87
CA ALA A 165 -8.19 8.84 15.02
C ALA A 165 -9.05 10.11 14.99
N PRO A 166 -8.54 11.30 14.62
CA PRO A 166 -9.36 12.50 14.48
C PRO A 166 -10.40 12.36 13.37
N THR A 167 -10.00 11.88 12.19
CA THR A 167 -10.93 11.69 11.07
C THR A 167 -12.07 10.74 11.44
N ALA A 168 -11.77 9.64 12.13
CA ALA A 168 -12.76 8.68 12.58
C ALA A 168 -13.75 9.30 13.58
N ARG A 169 -13.27 10.05 14.58
CA ARG A 169 -14.11 10.74 15.58
C ARG A 169 -14.98 11.84 14.97
N GLU A 170 -14.43 12.61 14.04
CA GLU A 170 -15.13 13.72 13.36
C GLU A 170 -16.15 13.23 12.32
N ASN A 171 -16.04 11.98 11.87
CA ASN A 171 -16.89 11.39 10.85
C ASN A 171 -17.59 10.10 11.34
N PRO A 172 -18.43 10.17 12.39
CA PRO A 172 -19.11 9.00 12.95
C PRO A 172 -20.09 8.35 11.97
N TRP A 173 -20.49 9.07 10.92
CA TRP A 173 -21.31 8.56 9.81
C TRP A 173 -20.56 7.52 8.96
N GLN A 174 -19.23 7.58 8.91
CA GLN A 174 -18.44 6.62 8.16
C GLN A 174 -18.03 5.45 9.07
N LYS A 175 -18.60 4.28 8.77
CA LYS A 175 -18.43 3.06 9.57
C LYS A 175 -17.28 2.18 9.12
N VAL A 176 -16.80 2.37 7.89
CA VAL A 176 -15.73 1.56 7.31
C VAL A 176 -14.68 2.47 6.68
N PHE A 177 -13.42 2.30 7.08
CA PHE A 177 -12.29 3.06 6.56
C PHE A 177 -11.38 2.12 5.79
N MET A 178 -11.15 2.44 4.52
CA MET A 178 -10.29 1.66 3.64
C MET A 178 -8.86 2.21 3.70
N PHE A 179 -7.89 1.31 3.81
CA PHE A 179 -6.47 1.64 3.87
C PHE A 179 -5.70 1.03 2.70
N ASN A 180 -4.67 1.72 2.23
CA ASN A 180 -3.75 1.28 1.17
C ASN A 180 -4.48 0.72 -0.05
N SER A 181 -5.44 1.50 -0.55
CA SER A 181 -6.30 1.13 -1.68
C SER A 181 -5.79 1.67 -3.01
N GLN A 182 -4.82 2.58 -2.97
CA GLN A 182 -4.26 3.25 -4.14
C GLN A 182 -2.88 2.70 -4.47
N LEU A 183 -2.84 1.82 -5.48
CA LEU A 183 -1.59 1.30 -6.06
C LEU A 183 -0.68 0.54 -5.07
N SER A 184 -1.23 0.01 -3.98
CA SER A 184 -0.49 -0.78 -2.99
C SER A 184 -1.31 -1.96 -2.50
N ASP A 185 -0.63 -2.90 -1.83
CA ASP A 185 -1.22 -4.02 -1.11
C ASP A 185 -0.39 -4.21 0.17
N CYS A 186 -0.98 -3.84 1.29
CA CYS A 186 -0.28 -3.74 2.58
C CYS A 186 0.23 -5.11 3.05
N LEU A 187 -0.54 -6.17 2.83
CA LEU A 187 -0.21 -7.51 3.33
C LEU A 187 1.06 -8.08 2.70
N CYS A 188 1.56 -7.51 1.61
CA CYS A 188 2.86 -7.90 1.06
C CYS A 188 4.03 -7.54 1.99
N PHE A 189 3.86 -6.51 2.82
CA PHE A 189 4.90 -5.94 3.69
C PHE A 189 4.72 -6.28 5.17
N GLU A 190 3.66 -7.00 5.52
CA GLU A 190 3.34 -7.37 6.90
C GLU A 190 3.94 -8.73 7.29
N PRO A 191 4.22 -8.98 8.59
CA PRO A 191 3.97 -8.10 9.76
C PRO A 191 5.01 -7.01 10.03
N GLU A 192 6.10 -6.94 9.26
CA GLU A 192 7.26 -6.09 9.53
C GLU A 192 6.96 -4.61 9.33
N TYR A 193 6.00 -4.29 8.46
CA TYR A 193 5.51 -2.93 8.32
C TYR A 193 4.69 -2.48 9.55
N GLY A 194 3.88 -3.37 10.11
CA GLY A 194 3.19 -3.17 11.38
C GLY A 194 1.92 -2.32 11.33
N LEU A 195 1.47 -1.89 10.14
CA LEU A 195 0.25 -1.09 10.01
C LEU A 195 -0.99 -1.91 10.38
N SER A 196 -1.06 -3.15 9.90
CA SER A 196 -2.23 -3.99 10.13
C SER A 196 -2.50 -4.22 11.62
N ARG A 197 -1.47 -4.52 12.43
CA ARG A 197 -1.63 -4.63 13.89
C ARG A 197 -2.10 -3.32 14.50
N LEU A 198 -1.42 -2.22 14.18
CA LEU A 198 -1.73 -0.89 14.72
C LEU A 198 -3.21 -0.51 14.48
N LEU A 199 -3.72 -0.75 13.27
CA LEU A 199 -5.09 -0.42 12.91
C LEU A 199 -6.10 -1.42 13.47
N VAL A 200 -5.78 -2.71 13.53
CA VAL A 200 -6.63 -3.70 14.19
C VAL A 200 -6.85 -3.31 15.65
N ASP A 201 -5.77 -3.01 16.38
CA ASP A 201 -5.83 -2.62 17.80
C ASP A 201 -6.66 -1.33 17.99
N TYR A 202 -6.45 -0.33 17.12
CA TYR A 202 -7.22 0.92 17.17
C TYR A 202 -8.71 0.70 16.94
N TYR A 203 -9.10 0.03 15.85
CA TYR A 203 -10.51 -0.13 15.49
C TYR A 203 -11.24 -1.09 16.43
N ALA A 204 -10.55 -2.07 17.02
CA ALA A 204 -11.09 -2.94 18.07
C ALA A 204 -11.55 -2.18 19.32
N SER A 205 -11.02 -0.98 19.57
CA SER A 205 -11.43 -0.09 20.66
C SER A 205 -12.58 0.88 20.29
N THR A 206 -13.00 0.92 19.02
CA THR A 206 -14.09 1.81 18.57
C THR A 206 -15.45 1.17 18.76
N ASP A 207 -16.51 1.97 18.85
CA ASP A 207 -17.88 1.48 19.09
C ASP A 207 -18.49 0.79 17.85
N ASP A 208 -18.37 1.43 16.68
CA ASP A 208 -18.98 0.93 15.43
C ASP A 208 -18.19 1.41 14.19
N GLN A 209 -16.86 1.40 14.27
CA GLN A 209 -16.01 1.72 13.12
C GLN A 209 -15.09 0.56 12.80
N HIS A 210 -14.77 0.40 11.53
CA HIS A 210 -14.11 -0.79 11.01
C HIS A 210 -12.91 -0.45 10.13
N HIS A 211 -11.82 -1.18 10.34
CA HIS A 211 -10.69 -1.23 9.44
C HIS A 211 -11.03 -2.13 8.25
N LEU A 212 -10.89 -1.63 7.01
CA LEU A 212 -11.00 -2.44 5.81
C LEU A 212 -9.62 -2.65 5.17
N ILE A 213 -9.12 -3.88 5.25
CA ILE A 213 -7.97 -4.37 4.50
C ILE A 213 -8.44 -4.77 3.11
N HIS A 214 -7.82 -4.24 2.05
CA HIS A 214 -8.03 -4.71 0.68
C HIS A 214 -6.75 -5.37 0.16
N THR A 215 -6.83 -6.63 -0.29
CA THR A 215 -5.66 -7.39 -0.71
C THR A 215 -5.91 -8.36 -1.88
N LYS A 216 -4.82 -8.82 -2.50
CA LYS A 216 -4.69 -10.02 -3.36
C LYS A 216 -3.69 -11.03 -2.78
N SER A 217 -3.21 -10.81 -1.56
CA SER A 217 -2.21 -11.62 -0.88
C SER A 217 -2.87 -12.80 -0.16
N ALA A 218 -2.07 -13.85 0.05
CA ALA A 218 -2.37 -14.96 0.96
C ALA A 218 -1.56 -14.88 2.28
N ASN A 219 -0.72 -13.85 2.45
CA ASN A 219 0.04 -13.62 3.69
C ASN A 219 -0.88 -13.07 4.78
N VAL A 220 -1.55 -13.98 5.49
CA VAL A 220 -2.54 -13.65 6.52
C VAL A 220 -2.21 -14.23 7.89
N ASP A 221 -1.16 -15.05 8.01
CA ASP A 221 -0.86 -15.80 9.24
C ASP A 221 -0.77 -14.87 10.45
N PHE A 222 -0.12 -13.72 10.29
CA PHE A 222 0.05 -12.74 11.35
C PHE A 222 -1.27 -12.06 11.80
N LEU A 223 -2.34 -12.14 11.00
CA LEU A 223 -3.66 -11.61 11.35
C LEU A 223 -4.42 -12.58 12.26
N LEU A 224 -4.19 -13.88 12.15
CA LEU A 224 -5.08 -14.89 12.72
C LEU A 224 -5.17 -14.82 14.26
N ASP A 225 -4.14 -14.29 14.91
CA ASP A 225 -4.05 -14.19 16.38
C ASP A 225 -4.28 -12.77 16.91
N LEU A 226 -4.70 -11.81 16.07
CA LEU A 226 -4.97 -10.44 16.53
C LEU A 226 -6.38 -10.33 17.14
N ASP A 227 -6.50 -9.62 18.27
CA ASP A 227 -7.80 -9.34 18.90
C ASP A 227 -8.54 -8.20 18.15
N HIS A 228 -9.15 -8.56 17.02
CA HIS A 228 -9.84 -7.59 16.17
C HIS A 228 -11.26 -7.24 16.64
N ARG A 229 -11.81 -7.96 17.62
CA ARG A 229 -13.15 -7.73 18.23
C ARG A 229 -14.32 -7.56 17.25
N GLY A 230 -14.20 -8.11 16.04
CA GLY A 230 -15.16 -7.93 14.93
C GLY A 230 -15.02 -6.62 14.14
N HIS A 231 -14.12 -5.71 14.53
CA HIS A 231 -13.94 -4.37 13.93
C HIS A 231 -12.95 -4.32 12.75
N THR A 232 -12.63 -5.47 12.17
CA THR A 232 -11.78 -5.54 10.97
C THR A 232 -12.43 -6.41 9.90
N ILE A 233 -12.48 -5.85 8.69
CA ILE A 233 -13.00 -6.49 7.49
C ILE A 233 -11.81 -6.76 6.58
N VAL A 234 -11.67 -8.00 6.12
CA VAL A 234 -10.65 -8.37 5.13
C VAL A 234 -11.33 -8.65 3.80
N LEU A 235 -10.96 -7.85 2.80
CA LEU A 235 -11.56 -7.87 1.47
C LEU A 235 -10.55 -8.33 0.43
N TRP A 236 -10.87 -9.43 -0.26
CA TRP A 236 -10.07 -9.93 -1.37
C TRP A 236 -10.56 -9.45 -2.72
N SER A 237 -9.63 -9.00 -3.54
CA SER A 237 -9.84 -8.93 -4.98
C SER A 237 -9.81 -10.34 -5.57
N LEU A 238 -10.93 -10.83 -6.09
CA LEU A 238 -10.99 -12.09 -6.84
C LEU A 238 -11.07 -11.84 -8.35
N THR A 239 -10.39 -12.71 -9.07
CA THR A 239 -10.34 -12.83 -10.52
C THR A 239 -10.49 -14.31 -10.88
N SER A 240 -10.71 -14.64 -12.15
CA SER A 240 -10.71 -16.06 -12.56
C SER A 240 -9.33 -16.68 -12.38
N GLU A 241 -9.27 -18.00 -12.26
CA GLU A 241 -8.01 -18.73 -12.09
C GLU A 241 -6.98 -18.33 -13.16
N THR A 242 -7.37 -18.34 -14.44
CA THR A 242 -6.52 -17.91 -15.56
C THR A 242 -5.95 -16.51 -15.37
N VAL A 243 -6.76 -15.56 -14.92
CA VAL A 243 -6.33 -14.17 -14.72
C VAL A 243 -5.35 -14.09 -13.55
N SER A 244 -5.65 -14.75 -12.43
CA SER A 244 -4.76 -14.76 -11.27
C SER A 244 -3.37 -15.33 -11.59
N ARG A 245 -3.31 -16.40 -12.41
CA ARG A 245 -2.06 -17.07 -12.78
C ARG A 245 -1.27 -16.34 -13.86
N VAL A 246 -1.94 -15.80 -14.87
CA VAL A 246 -1.28 -15.29 -16.09
C VAL A 246 -1.12 -13.77 -16.09
N ILE A 247 -2.12 -13.04 -15.58
CA ILE A 247 -2.19 -11.57 -15.65
C ILE A 247 -1.76 -10.93 -14.32
N GLU A 248 -1.76 -11.69 -13.22
CA GLU A 248 -1.47 -11.21 -11.87
C GLU A 248 -0.27 -11.94 -11.24
N PRO A 249 0.91 -12.00 -11.90
CA PRO A 249 2.06 -12.69 -11.36
C PRO A 249 2.44 -12.14 -9.99
N ARG A 250 2.98 -13.02 -9.14
CA ARG A 250 3.43 -12.73 -7.76
C ARG A 250 2.32 -12.31 -6.79
N THR A 251 1.06 -12.26 -7.23
CA THR A 251 -0.09 -12.30 -6.32
C THR A 251 -0.40 -13.73 -5.91
N ALA A 252 -1.25 -13.91 -4.90
CA ALA A 252 -1.84 -15.21 -4.64
C ALA A 252 -2.81 -15.58 -5.78
N THR A 253 -2.89 -16.86 -6.11
CA THR A 253 -3.87 -17.45 -7.04
C THR A 253 -5.29 -17.31 -6.51
N THR A 254 -6.30 -17.50 -7.36
CA THR A 254 -7.71 -17.45 -6.93
C THR A 254 -7.99 -18.43 -5.79
N GLU A 255 -7.47 -19.66 -5.87
CA GLU A 255 -7.63 -20.67 -4.83
C GLU A 255 -6.95 -20.24 -3.51
N GLU A 256 -5.71 -19.75 -3.57
CA GLU A 256 -4.97 -19.28 -2.39
C GLU A 256 -5.65 -18.08 -1.73
N ARG A 257 -6.26 -17.17 -2.50
CA ARG A 257 -7.04 -16.05 -1.96
C ARG A 257 -8.30 -16.54 -1.24
N ILE A 258 -8.99 -17.53 -1.79
CA ILE A 258 -10.18 -18.13 -1.15
C ILE A 258 -9.77 -18.86 0.13
N GLU A 259 -8.66 -19.58 0.11
CA GLU A 259 -8.13 -20.28 1.29
C GLU A 259 -7.69 -19.30 2.38
N ALA A 260 -6.96 -18.23 2.04
CA ALA A 260 -6.61 -17.17 2.99
C ALA A 260 -7.86 -16.51 3.59
N ALA A 261 -8.88 -16.26 2.75
CA ALA A 261 -10.16 -15.75 3.19
C ALA A 261 -10.87 -16.71 4.16
N ARG A 262 -10.88 -18.01 3.87
CA ARG A 262 -11.42 -19.05 4.77
C ARG A 262 -10.72 -19.04 6.12
N ARG A 263 -9.39 -18.93 6.15
CA ARG A 263 -8.60 -18.87 7.39
C ARG A 263 -8.92 -17.62 8.22
N CYS A 264 -9.00 -16.45 7.58
CA CYS A 264 -9.43 -15.23 8.27
C CYS A 264 -10.87 -15.33 8.78
N GLN A 265 -11.79 -15.92 8.02
CA GLN A 265 -13.16 -16.14 8.46
C GLN A 265 -13.22 -17.04 9.71
N GLN A 266 -12.41 -18.11 9.74
CA GLN A 266 -12.31 -19.00 10.91
C GLN A 266 -11.72 -18.30 12.14
N ALA A 267 -10.82 -17.35 11.94
CA ALA A 267 -10.30 -16.50 13.01
C ALA A 267 -11.30 -15.41 13.48
N GLY A 268 -12.49 -15.32 12.88
CA GLY A 268 -13.56 -14.41 13.29
C GLY A 268 -13.64 -13.12 12.47
N TYR A 269 -12.78 -12.91 11.49
CA TYR A 269 -12.84 -11.73 10.63
C TYR A 269 -14.08 -11.72 9.74
N THR A 270 -14.64 -10.53 9.52
CA THR A 270 -15.61 -10.34 8.44
C THR A 270 -14.89 -10.39 7.11
N VAL A 271 -15.25 -11.35 6.26
CA VAL A 271 -14.65 -11.53 4.93
C VAL A 271 -15.54 -10.95 3.85
N ARG A 272 -14.92 -10.27 2.88
CA ARG A 272 -15.61 -9.78 1.68
C ARG A 272 -14.82 -10.12 0.42
N PHE A 273 -15.53 -10.23 -0.70
CA PHE A 273 -14.92 -10.40 -2.01
C PHE A 273 -15.29 -9.25 -2.93
N LYS A 274 -14.35 -8.89 -3.79
CA LYS A 274 -14.50 -7.88 -4.82
C LYS A 274 -14.04 -8.46 -6.16
N LEU A 275 -14.98 -8.66 -7.06
CA LEU A 275 -14.70 -9.14 -8.42
C LEU A 275 -14.12 -7.99 -9.25
N LYS A 276 -12.80 -7.80 -9.20
CA LYS A 276 -12.11 -6.69 -9.87
C LYS A 276 -10.62 -6.99 -10.14
N PRO A 277 -10.16 -6.78 -11.39
CA PRO A 277 -10.93 -6.44 -12.58
C PRO A 277 -11.70 -7.64 -13.16
N ILE A 278 -12.79 -7.37 -13.87
CA ILE A 278 -13.39 -8.38 -14.75
C ILE A 278 -12.57 -8.38 -16.04
N VAL A 279 -11.85 -9.47 -16.29
CA VAL A 279 -11.00 -9.65 -17.47
C VAL A 279 -11.56 -10.82 -18.28
N PRO A 280 -12.07 -10.57 -19.50
CA PRO A 280 -12.53 -11.65 -20.36
C PRO A 280 -11.38 -12.58 -20.72
N VAL A 281 -11.56 -13.87 -20.48
CA VAL A 281 -10.66 -14.93 -20.95
C VAL A 281 -11.39 -15.81 -21.94
N ARG A 282 -10.66 -16.58 -22.76
CA ARG A 282 -11.28 -17.53 -23.68
C ARG A 282 -12.16 -18.50 -22.86
N ASN A 283 -13.40 -18.70 -23.31
CA ASN A 283 -14.40 -19.55 -22.63
C ASN A 283 -14.76 -19.10 -21.20
N TRP A 284 -14.86 -17.79 -20.94
CA TRP A 284 -15.24 -17.26 -19.61
C TRP A 284 -16.70 -17.51 -19.20
N ARG A 285 -17.57 -17.89 -20.15
CA ARG A 285 -19.00 -18.12 -19.91
C ARG A 285 -19.25 -19.49 -19.30
#